data_AF-A0A6J5CQG2-F1
#
_entry.id   AF-A0A6J5CQG2-F1
#
_cell.length_a   1.000
_cell.length_b   1.000
_cell.length_c   1.000
_cell.angle_alpha   90.00
_cell.angle_beta   90.00
_cell.angle_gamma   90.00
#
_symmetry.space_group_name_H-M   'P 1'
#
loop_
_entity.id
_entity.type
_entity.pdbx_description
1 polymer ?
#
loop_
_entity_poly.entity_id
_entity_poly.type
_entity_poly.pdbx_seq_one_letter_code
_entity_poly.pdbx_strand_id
1 'polypeptide(L)'
;MFGALPRLLCDRLAAVRRIALVAGAVCLVCVGCGLFAEGVYAAGSASGSAWSKQMLRFAWLRGGQSQLWQADADSAATGLSPQSAFALPATLETPLGSVWKLFVYGYLVDRNIVTQDYTCSGGDPEEVYCCMTGGHVDREHALVQSCGRFFEPARLQLDPADWRKYWAAAHAPAWLRDLHAMTPTHRVPVAQLLAALQAMPARPREAAASTLVSVLTSGRGEGTVSLYGSVLRAKTWTMPDAARPGASVGGAAGWLADGTPVWLGGSGGSARVLASAAPRIAPLLAQVTVPDDGACMIVDLFSRYPIREVLGDKGPAEVPDGPLNGEFRVGFTNGNWARVTSRGELQLDRNAAGAVQVVGRFGMNDYVARVVEREGDTAQPEAAKALAVAARTYAVQHGAHDHGCFRIDDSSSTQRVLPRMPTAAARRAADLTDALVLIGVPVQYHHDKAAPGQMSWLAAKRGSRSTRSSRARGRKRR
;
A
#
# COMPACT_ATOMS: atom_id res chain seq x y z
N MET A 1 31.72 6.63 52.89
CA MET A 1 32.45 5.97 51.79
C MET A 1 31.46 5.73 50.66
N PHE A 2 31.80 6.26 49.48
CA PHE A 2 30.99 6.41 48.28
C PHE A 2 30.93 5.13 47.42
N GLY A 3 29.89 5.02 46.58
CA GLY A 3 29.80 4.10 45.43
C GLY A 3 28.34 3.79 45.04
N ALA A 4 27.58 4.72 44.46
CA ALA A 4 27.52 5.12 43.04
C ALA A 4 26.53 4.28 42.19
N LEU A 5 25.30 4.79 42.06
CA LEU A 5 24.36 4.55 40.95
C LEU A 5 24.65 5.56 39.82
N PRO A 6 24.62 5.18 38.53
CA PRO A 6 24.72 6.15 37.45
C PRO A 6 23.36 6.71 37.02
N ARG A 7 23.38 8.04 36.87
CA ARG A 7 22.35 8.92 36.33
C ARG A 7 22.09 8.60 34.85
N LEU A 8 20.82 8.44 34.47
CA LEU A 8 20.35 8.51 33.08
C LEU A 8 19.07 9.37 33.06
N LEU A 9 19.23 10.66 33.37
CA LEU A 9 18.20 11.67 33.18
C LEU A 9 18.85 13.05 33.27
N CYS A 10 19.54 13.44 32.19
CA CYS A 10 19.86 14.82 31.79
C CYS A 10 20.80 14.75 30.58
N ASP A 11 20.25 14.62 29.37
CA ASP A 11 20.93 15.00 28.11
C ASP A 11 19.92 15.02 26.95
N ARG A 12 18.87 15.84 27.12
CA ARG A 12 17.97 16.23 26.03
C ARG A 12 17.69 17.72 26.07
N LEU A 13 18.73 18.56 26.19
CA LEU A 13 18.61 20.02 26.11
C LEU A 13 19.96 20.65 25.75
N ALA A 14 20.57 20.28 24.62
CA ALA A 14 21.76 20.95 24.10
C ALA A 14 21.96 20.74 22.59
N ALA A 15 21.01 21.19 21.76
CA ALA A 15 21.23 21.29 20.31
C ALA A 15 20.31 22.31 19.62
N VAL A 16 20.06 23.47 20.24
CA VAL A 16 19.52 24.65 19.53
C VAL A 16 20.11 25.89 20.17
N ARG A 17 21.18 26.43 19.57
CA ARG A 17 21.63 27.84 19.61
C ARG A 17 23.11 27.90 19.29
N ARG A 18 23.45 28.27 18.06
CA ARG A 18 24.59 29.11 17.65
C ARG A 18 24.63 29.12 16.12
N ILE A 19 24.24 30.25 15.54
CA ILE A 19 24.99 31.00 14.52
C ILE A 19 24.26 32.36 14.48
N ALA A 20 24.90 33.36 15.08
CA ALA A 20 24.55 34.76 14.93
C ALA A 20 25.83 35.50 14.55
N LEU A 21 25.71 36.28 13.46
CA LEU A 21 26.47 37.47 13.06
C LEU A 21 28.01 37.46 13.11
N VAL A 22 28.62 37.92 12.00
CA VAL A 22 29.33 39.23 11.88
C VAL A 22 29.83 39.39 10.44
N ALA A 23 29.44 40.47 9.76
CA ALA A 23 30.30 41.32 8.93
C ALA A 23 29.51 42.57 8.50
N GLY A 24 30.03 43.74 8.84
CA GLY A 24 29.40 45.05 8.68
C GLY A 24 29.93 45.88 7.51
N ALA A 25 29.04 46.75 7.04
CA ALA A 25 29.18 48.10 6.48
C ALA A 25 30.51 48.63 5.88
N VAL A 26 30.43 49.12 4.63
CA VAL A 26 31.03 50.37 4.07
C VAL A 26 30.12 50.78 2.88
N CYS A 27 29.33 51.87 2.86
CA CYS A 27 29.54 53.33 2.80
C CYS A 27 29.57 53.96 1.38
N LEU A 28 28.98 55.16 1.25
CA LEU A 28 28.87 56.16 0.16
C LEU A 28 27.81 55.93 -0.96
N VAL A 29 26.72 56.71 -1.03
CA VAL A 29 26.54 58.15 -1.39
C VAL A 29 26.74 58.42 -2.89
N CYS A 30 25.65 58.74 -3.60
CA CYS A 30 25.59 59.83 -4.58
C CYS A 30 24.14 60.25 -4.85
N VAL A 31 23.92 61.56 -4.70
CA VAL A 31 22.72 62.35 -4.99
C VAL A 31 22.72 62.74 -6.48
N GLY A 32 21.56 62.83 -7.12
CA GLY A 32 21.45 63.40 -8.46
C GLY A 32 20.01 63.56 -8.95
N CYS A 33 19.55 64.81 -8.99
CA CYS A 33 18.26 65.31 -9.48
C CYS A 33 18.01 65.06 -10.99
N GLY A 34 16.73 64.88 -11.35
CA GLY A 34 16.08 65.79 -12.31
C GLY A 34 15.58 65.27 -13.67
N LEU A 35 14.27 65.45 -13.86
CA LEU A 35 13.55 65.88 -15.09
C LEU A 35 12.79 64.84 -15.95
N PHE A 36 11.47 64.96 -15.86
CA PHE A 36 10.36 64.81 -16.81
C PHE A 36 10.50 63.95 -18.08
N ALA A 37 9.57 63.02 -18.24
CA ALA A 37 8.74 62.91 -19.46
C ALA A 37 7.44 62.15 -19.14
N GLU A 38 6.31 62.85 -19.19
CA GLU A 38 5.00 62.21 -19.33
C GLU A 38 4.92 61.57 -20.72
N GLY A 39 4.64 60.27 -20.75
CA GLY A 39 4.39 59.51 -21.96
C GLY A 39 3.26 58.54 -21.69
N VAL A 40 2.04 58.97 -22.00
CA VAL A 40 0.85 58.13 -22.01
C VAL A 40 1.04 57.08 -23.10
N TYR A 41 1.30 55.84 -22.69
CA TYR A 41 1.03 54.66 -23.50
C TYR A 41 0.13 53.72 -22.70
N ALA A 42 -1.11 53.64 -23.16
CA ALA A 42 -1.99 52.53 -22.85
C ALA A 42 -1.32 51.24 -23.34
N ALA A 43 -0.99 50.34 -22.42
CA ALA A 43 -0.64 48.97 -22.72
C ALA A 43 -1.43 48.07 -21.79
N GLY A 44 -2.02 47.04 -22.40
CA GLY A 44 -3.07 46.20 -21.84
C GLY A 44 -2.82 45.73 -20.41
N SER A 45 -3.94 45.62 -19.71
CA SER A 45 -4.15 44.70 -18.61
C SER A 45 -3.35 43.41 -18.83
N ALA A 46 -2.16 43.37 -18.21
CA ALA A 46 -1.40 42.15 -18.09
C ALA A 46 -2.30 41.17 -17.34
N SER A 47 -2.82 40.22 -18.10
CA SER A 47 -3.45 39.00 -17.62
C SER A 47 -2.70 38.55 -16.37
N GLY A 48 -3.41 38.54 -15.24
CA GLY A 48 -2.86 38.11 -13.98
C GLY A 48 -2.10 36.81 -14.18
N SER A 49 -0.82 36.83 -13.79
CA SER A 49 0.04 35.67 -13.65
C SER A 49 -0.80 34.53 -13.09
N ALA A 50 -1.13 33.56 -13.95
CA ALA A 50 -1.68 32.30 -13.51
C ALA A 50 -0.61 31.65 -12.63
N TRP A 51 -0.71 31.84 -11.31
CA TRP A 51 0.07 31.06 -10.35
C TRP A 51 0.00 29.61 -10.81
N SER A 52 1.16 29.03 -11.13
CA SER A 52 1.27 27.68 -11.69
C SER A 52 0.57 26.72 -10.72
N LYS A 53 -0.67 26.33 -11.05
CA LYS A 53 -1.47 25.45 -10.19
C LYS A 53 -0.66 24.19 -9.91
N GLN A 54 -0.47 23.85 -8.63
CA GLN A 54 0.25 22.64 -8.24
C GLN A 54 -0.59 21.44 -8.69
N MET A 55 -0.31 20.93 -9.88
CA MET A 55 -1.12 19.88 -10.49
C MET A 55 -0.65 18.51 -9.99
N LEU A 56 -1.54 17.77 -9.34
CA LEU A 56 -1.40 16.35 -9.07
C LEU A 56 -1.88 15.57 -10.30
N ARG A 57 -1.11 14.56 -10.67
CA ARG A 57 -1.37 13.69 -11.81
C ARG A 57 -1.30 12.24 -11.36
N PHE A 58 -2.35 11.48 -11.57
CA PHE A 58 -2.40 10.04 -11.28
C PHE A 58 -2.74 9.30 -12.56
N ALA A 59 -1.94 8.31 -12.93
CA ALA A 59 -2.16 7.50 -14.10
C ALA A 59 -2.12 6.02 -13.76
N TRP A 60 -2.86 5.22 -14.52
CA TRP A 60 -2.78 3.76 -14.44
C TRP A 60 -2.84 3.13 -15.82
N LEU A 61 -2.46 1.86 -15.90
CA LEU A 61 -2.60 1.03 -17.11
C LEU A 61 -3.47 -0.18 -16.79
N ARG A 62 -4.71 -0.20 -17.30
CA ARG A 62 -5.68 -1.27 -17.02
C ARG A 62 -6.38 -1.69 -18.31
N GLY A 63 -6.48 -2.99 -18.56
CA GLY A 63 -7.10 -3.52 -19.78
C GLY A 63 -6.42 -3.02 -21.06
N GLY A 64 -5.11 -2.77 -21.02
CA GLY A 64 -4.35 -2.21 -22.15
C GLY A 64 -4.56 -0.72 -22.41
N GLN A 65 -5.35 -0.02 -21.59
CA GLN A 65 -5.60 1.41 -21.73
C GLN A 65 -4.90 2.21 -20.63
N SER A 66 -4.11 3.21 -21.02
CA SER A 66 -3.51 4.16 -20.09
C SER A 66 -4.44 5.36 -19.88
N GLN A 67 -4.86 5.54 -18.64
CA GLN A 67 -5.74 6.64 -18.24
C GLN A 67 -5.03 7.59 -17.28
N LEU A 68 -5.38 8.87 -17.37
CA LEU A 68 -4.84 9.94 -16.55
C LEU A 68 -5.97 10.71 -15.85
N TRP A 69 -5.73 11.02 -14.58
CA TRP A 69 -6.49 11.96 -13.78
C TRP A 69 -5.61 13.14 -13.40
N GLN A 70 -6.22 14.32 -13.34
CA GLN A 70 -5.57 15.52 -12.84
C GLN A 70 -6.43 16.16 -11.76
N ALA A 71 -5.76 16.68 -10.75
CA ALA A 71 -6.39 17.48 -9.71
C ALA A 71 -5.47 18.62 -9.30
N ASP A 72 -6.06 19.74 -8.92
CA ASP A 72 -5.33 20.79 -8.24
C ASP A 72 -4.99 20.31 -6.81
N ALA A 73 -3.71 20.38 -6.44
CA ALA A 73 -3.23 20.01 -5.12
C ALA A 73 -3.76 20.94 -4.03
N ASP A 74 -3.98 22.22 -4.39
CA ASP A 74 -4.30 23.29 -3.46
C ASP A 74 -5.82 23.51 -3.33
N SER A 75 -6.62 22.92 -4.23
CA SER A 75 -8.08 22.95 -4.12
C SER A 75 -8.60 22.15 -2.92
N ALA A 76 -9.86 22.38 -2.56
CA ALA A 76 -10.57 21.46 -1.67
C ALA A 76 -10.42 20.02 -2.19
N ALA A 77 -10.09 19.09 -1.29
CA ALA A 77 -9.84 17.70 -1.65
C ALA A 77 -11.15 17.03 -2.09
N THR A 78 -11.42 17.09 -3.39
CA THR A 78 -12.50 16.35 -4.03
C THR A 78 -11.92 15.05 -4.56
N GLY A 79 -12.60 13.95 -4.26
CA GLY A 79 -12.25 12.63 -4.78
C GLY A 79 -12.29 12.59 -6.31
N LEU A 80 -11.31 11.95 -6.92
CA LEU A 80 -11.33 11.61 -8.34
C LEU A 80 -12.41 10.56 -8.60
N SER A 81 -13.12 10.71 -9.71
CA SER A 81 -14.11 9.73 -10.17
C SER A 81 -13.57 8.95 -11.37
N PRO A 82 -13.98 7.69 -11.58
CA PRO A 82 -13.57 6.93 -12.76
C PRO A 82 -13.91 7.64 -14.08
N GLN A 83 -15.00 8.42 -14.10
CA GLN A 83 -15.50 9.12 -15.28
C GLN A 83 -14.70 10.38 -15.64
N SER A 84 -13.90 10.94 -14.72
CA SER A 84 -13.06 12.10 -15.00
C SER A 84 -11.70 11.75 -15.62
N ALA A 85 -11.49 10.48 -15.94
CA ALA A 85 -10.30 9.99 -16.62
C ALA A 85 -10.25 10.45 -18.08
N PHE A 86 -9.06 10.73 -18.58
CA PHE A 86 -8.82 10.95 -20.00
C PHE A 86 -7.58 10.18 -20.46
N ALA A 87 -7.38 10.09 -21.78
CA ALA A 87 -6.25 9.35 -22.35
C ALA A 87 -4.91 9.94 -21.87
N LEU A 88 -3.99 9.07 -21.47
CA LEU A 88 -2.65 9.48 -21.06
C LEU A 88 -1.89 10.11 -22.27
N PRO A 89 -1.45 11.38 -22.20
CA PRO A 89 -0.71 12.01 -23.29
C PRO A 89 0.64 11.34 -23.51
N ALA A 90 0.98 11.06 -24.78
CA ALA A 90 2.26 10.46 -25.14
C ALA A 90 3.47 11.34 -24.80
N THR A 91 3.26 12.66 -24.65
CA THR A 91 4.29 13.65 -24.31
C THR A 91 4.53 13.81 -22.80
N LEU A 92 3.74 13.14 -21.96
CA LEU A 92 3.92 13.26 -20.51
C LEU A 92 5.11 12.41 -20.07
N GLU A 93 6.22 13.09 -19.75
CA GLU A 93 7.48 12.49 -19.33
C GLU A 93 7.67 12.54 -17.80
N THR A 94 8.34 11.53 -17.25
CA THR A 94 8.76 11.50 -15.83
C THR A 94 10.22 11.05 -15.72
N PRO A 95 11.01 11.60 -14.77
CA PRO A 95 12.26 10.96 -14.40
C PRO A 95 11.98 9.62 -13.69
N LEU A 96 12.90 8.66 -13.81
CA LEU A 96 12.81 7.42 -13.04
C LEU A 96 12.96 7.69 -11.53
N GLY A 97 13.76 8.68 -11.13
CA GLY A 97 13.98 9.04 -9.73
C GLY A 97 14.45 7.84 -8.91
N SER A 98 13.65 7.37 -7.96
CA SER A 98 13.96 6.14 -7.21
C SER A 98 13.25 4.89 -7.73
N VAL A 99 12.42 5.01 -8.77
CA VAL A 99 11.65 3.90 -9.36
C VAL A 99 12.54 2.89 -10.06
N TRP A 100 13.70 3.29 -10.61
CA TRP A 100 14.63 2.37 -11.27
C TRP A 100 15.06 1.19 -10.38
N LYS A 101 15.10 1.42 -9.05
CA LYS A 101 15.41 0.40 -8.04
C LYS A 101 14.43 -0.77 -8.09
N LEU A 102 13.18 -0.57 -8.51
CA LEU A 102 12.21 -1.65 -8.65
C LEU A 102 12.62 -2.64 -9.74
N PHE A 103 13.17 -2.14 -10.85
CA PHE A 103 13.60 -3.02 -11.93
C PHE A 103 14.85 -3.80 -11.52
N VAL A 104 15.80 -3.16 -10.85
CA VAL A 104 16.97 -3.88 -10.30
C VAL A 104 16.53 -4.91 -9.26
N TYR A 105 15.67 -4.53 -8.31
CA TYR A 105 15.09 -5.45 -7.33
C TYR A 105 14.42 -6.66 -8.00
N GLY A 106 13.57 -6.40 -9.00
CA GLY A 106 12.85 -7.45 -9.70
C GLY A 106 13.78 -8.42 -10.44
N TYR A 107 14.82 -7.90 -11.08
CA TYR A 107 15.87 -8.71 -11.71
C TYR A 107 16.58 -9.60 -10.68
N LEU A 108 16.99 -9.05 -9.54
CA LEU A 108 17.66 -9.79 -8.48
C LEU A 108 16.80 -10.92 -7.91
N VAL A 109 15.51 -10.65 -7.65
CA VAL A 109 14.58 -11.63 -7.09
C VAL A 109 14.30 -12.76 -8.07
N ASP A 110 14.01 -12.45 -9.33
CA ASP A 110 13.62 -13.47 -10.31
C ASP A 110 14.80 -14.38 -10.68
N ARG A 111 15.99 -13.80 -10.78
CA ARG A 111 17.24 -14.52 -11.07
C ARG A 111 17.84 -15.21 -9.84
N ASN A 112 17.22 -15.05 -8.67
CA ASN A 112 17.72 -15.57 -7.40
C ASN A 112 19.19 -15.18 -7.12
N ILE A 113 19.56 -13.94 -7.45
CA ILE A 113 20.91 -13.42 -7.24
C ILE A 113 21.05 -13.11 -5.75
N VAL A 114 22.01 -13.78 -5.10
CA VAL A 114 22.38 -13.50 -3.72
C VAL A 114 23.12 -12.18 -3.67
N THR A 115 22.63 -11.25 -2.87
CA THR A 115 23.24 -9.94 -2.66
C THR A 115 23.71 -9.83 -1.22
N GLN A 116 24.96 -9.40 -1.03
CA GLN A 116 25.42 -9.00 0.30
C GLN A 116 24.73 -7.71 0.72
N ASP A 117 24.52 -7.55 2.03
CA ASP A 117 24.03 -6.31 2.62
C ASP A 117 24.95 -5.14 2.29
N TYR A 118 24.39 -3.93 2.23
CA TYR A 118 25.19 -2.72 2.09
C TYR A 118 25.61 -2.21 3.46
N THR A 119 26.92 -2.10 3.71
CA THR A 119 27.46 -1.53 4.96
C THR A 119 27.78 -0.05 4.78
N CYS A 120 27.22 0.81 5.63
CA CYS A 120 27.46 2.24 5.56
C CYS A 120 28.82 2.61 6.13
N SER A 121 29.61 3.32 5.33
CA SER A 121 30.94 3.80 5.69
C SER A 121 30.91 5.12 6.48
N GLY A 122 29.83 5.89 6.35
CA GLY A 122 29.70 7.27 6.82
C GLY A 122 30.34 8.32 5.92
N GLY A 123 31.01 7.90 4.84
CA GLY A 123 31.75 8.79 3.93
C GLY A 123 30.95 9.28 2.72
N ASP A 124 29.77 8.71 2.49
CA ASP A 124 28.96 8.98 1.31
C ASP A 124 27.62 9.64 1.69
N PRO A 125 27.34 10.87 1.21
CA PRO A 125 26.11 11.58 1.53
C PRO A 125 24.82 10.83 1.17
N GLU A 126 24.85 9.91 0.20
CA GLU A 126 23.69 9.12 -0.19
C GLU A 126 23.34 8.01 0.82
N GLU A 127 24.24 7.69 1.75
CA GLU A 127 24.01 6.70 2.82
C GLU A 127 22.97 7.16 3.84
N VAL A 128 22.59 8.44 3.84
CA VAL A 128 21.48 8.97 4.65
C VAL A 128 20.16 8.24 4.39
N TYR A 129 20.02 7.58 3.24
CA TYR A 129 18.86 6.76 2.88
C TYR A 129 19.07 5.26 3.08
N CYS A 130 20.20 4.85 3.66
CA CYS A 130 20.62 3.45 3.79
C CYS A 130 20.74 3.03 5.26
N CYS A 131 21.70 3.58 6.00
CA CYS A 131 22.02 3.17 7.36
C CYS A 131 22.90 4.21 8.05
N MET A 132 22.99 4.11 9.39
CA MET A 132 24.02 4.82 10.15
C MET A 132 25.40 4.22 9.88
N THR A 133 26.47 5.00 10.05
CA THR A 133 27.86 4.55 9.95
C THR A 133 28.11 3.26 10.74
N GLY A 134 28.72 2.26 10.09
CA GLY A 134 28.97 0.92 10.65
C GLY A 134 27.75 0.00 10.67
N GLY A 135 26.55 0.52 10.37
CA GLY A 135 25.34 -0.25 10.17
C GLY A 135 25.28 -0.91 8.79
N HIS A 136 24.27 -1.74 8.60
CA HIS A 136 24.01 -2.42 7.32
C HIS A 136 22.53 -2.30 6.94
N VAL A 137 22.24 -2.52 5.67
CA VAL A 137 20.88 -2.58 5.13
C VAL A 137 20.77 -3.72 4.12
N ASP A 138 19.77 -4.58 4.32
CA ASP A 138 19.43 -5.67 3.39
C ASP A 138 18.62 -5.15 2.18
N ARG A 139 18.35 -6.03 1.22
CA ARG A 139 17.68 -5.68 -0.04
C ARG A 139 16.28 -5.11 0.16
N GLU A 140 15.50 -5.72 1.03
CA GLU A 140 14.10 -5.36 1.27
C GLU A 140 14.02 -4.01 1.99
N HIS A 141 14.80 -3.80 3.04
CA HIS A 141 14.89 -2.53 3.75
C HIS A 141 15.46 -1.42 2.86
N ALA A 142 16.47 -1.72 2.04
CA ALA A 142 17.03 -0.78 1.08
C ALA A 142 15.97 -0.26 0.10
N LEU A 143 15.05 -1.13 -0.36
CA LEU A 143 13.97 -0.73 -1.26
C LEU A 143 13.00 0.25 -0.58
N VAL A 144 12.61 -0.04 0.67
CA VAL A 144 11.70 0.80 1.47
C VAL A 144 12.32 2.16 1.79
N GLN A 145 13.57 2.16 2.27
CA GLN A 145 14.30 3.37 2.67
C GLN A 145 14.81 4.20 1.49
N SER A 146 14.76 3.64 0.28
CA SER A 146 15.27 4.24 -0.97
C SER A 146 16.80 4.31 -1.05
N CYS A 147 17.51 3.40 -0.38
CA CYS A 147 18.97 3.32 -0.42
C CYS A 147 19.45 3.14 -1.86
N GLY A 148 20.07 4.18 -2.44
CA GLY A 148 20.64 4.19 -3.79
C GLY A 148 21.71 3.12 -3.95
N ARG A 149 22.66 3.15 -3.02
CA ARG A 149 23.92 2.39 -3.08
C ARG A 149 23.73 0.89 -3.07
N PHE A 150 22.71 0.39 -2.38
CA PHE A 150 22.40 -1.05 -2.41
C PHE A 150 22.16 -1.54 -3.84
N PHE A 151 21.37 -0.79 -4.63
CA PHE A 151 20.89 -1.22 -5.95
C PHE A 151 21.80 -0.84 -7.11
N GLU A 152 22.95 -0.22 -6.88
CA GLU A 152 23.82 0.23 -7.97
C GLU A 152 24.29 -0.96 -8.83
N PRO A 153 24.03 -0.94 -10.15
CA PRO A 153 24.40 -2.05 -11.02
C PRO A 153 25.89 -2.42 -10.95
N ALA A 154 26.77 -1.42 -10.82
CA ALA A 154 28.21 -1.62 -10.72
C ALA A 154 28.59 -2.35 -9.41
N ARG A 155 28.03 -1.95 -8.28
CA ARG A 155 28.23 -2.64 -6.99
C ARG A 155 27.77 -4.09 -7.07
N LEU A 156 26.61 -4.31 -7.67
CA LEU A 156 25.97 -5.62 -7.82
C LEU A 156 26.61 -6.47 -8.93
N GLN A 157 27.59 -5.93 -9.68
CA GLN A 157 28.27 -6.60 -10.79
C GLN A 157 27.29 -7.20 -11.82
N LEU A 158 26.22 -6.46 -12.13
CA LEU A 158 25.21 -6.93 -13.07
C LEU A 158 25.76 -6.91 -14.51
N ASP A 159 25.62 -8.03 -15.22
CA ASP A 159 26.01 -8.14 -16.63
C ASP A 159 24.96 -7.44 -17.54
N PRO A 160 25.36 -6.41 -18.33
CA PRO A 160 24.46 -5.76 -19.28
C PRO A 160 23.85 -6.70 -20.33
N ALA A 161 24.54 -7.77 -20.74
CA ALA A 161 24.05 -8.70 -21.75
C ALA A 161 22.90 -9.56 -21.20
N ASP A 162 23.09 -10.15 -20.03
CA ASP A 162 22.06 -10.91 -19.33
C ASP A 162 20.86 -10.03 -18.93
N TRP A 163 21.11 -8.81 -18.45
CA TRP A 163 20.07 -7.82 -18.18
C TRP A 163 19.19 -7.56 -19.42
N ARG A 164 19.81 -7.28 -20.56
CA ARG A 164 19.12 -7.03 -21.83
C ARG A 164 18.29 -8.24 -22.24
N LYS A 165 18.85 -9.44 -22.15
CA LYS A 165 18.16 -10.70 -22.50
C LYS A 165 16.93 -10.93 -21.63
N TYR A 166 17.07 -10.73 -20.32
CA TYR A 166 15.98 -10.87 -19.36
C TYR A 166 14.81 -9.91 -19.68
N TRP A 167 15.08 -8.62 -19.81
CA TRP A 167 14.04 -7.63 -20.08
C TRP A 167 13.46 -7.72 -21.49
N ALA A 168 14.23 -8.21 -22.46
CA ALA A 168 13.69 -8.56 -23.79
C ALA A 168 12.69 -9.72 -23.72
N ALA A 169 13.00 -10.78 -22.96
CA ALA A 169 12.09 -11.92 -22.77
C ALA A 169 10.81 -11.53 -22.02
N ALA A 170 10.90 -10.55 -21.11
CA ALA A 170 9.76 -9.95 -20.43
C ALA A 170 8.96 -8.97 -21.32
N HIS A 171 9.34 -8.77 -22.59
CA HIS A 171 8.74 -7.80 -23.52
C HIS A 171 8.77 -6.36 -22.99
N ALA A 172 9.75 -6.01 -22.14
CA ALA A 172 9.86 -4.68 -21.58
C ALA A 172 10.27 -3.63 -22.63
N PRO A 173 9.95 -2.34 -22.41
CA PRO A 173 10.39 -1.24 -23.27
C PRO A 173 11.90 -1.20 -23.48
N ALA A 174 12.34 -0.69 -24.64
CA ALA A 174 13.74 -0.70 -25.04
C ALA A 174 14.69 -0.02 -24.03
N TRP A 175 14.27 1.09 -23.43
CA TRP A 175 15.07 1.80 -22.42
C TRP A 175 15.36 0.94 -21.18
N LEU A 176 14.43 0.05 -20.79
CA LEU A 176 14.65 -0.82 -19.63
C LEU A 176 15.67 -1.91 -19.93
N ARG A 177 15.88 -2.26 -21.20
CA ARG A 177 16.87 -3.25 -21.62
C ARG A 177 18.30 -2.71 -21.60
N ASP A 178 18.48 -1.40 -21.44
CA ASP A 178 19.77 -0.77 -21.25
C ASP A 178 20.05 -0.59 -19.75
N LEU A 179 21.03 -1.33 -19.24
CA LEU A 179 21.42 -1.26 -17.83
C LEU A 179 21.94 0.13 -17.43
N HIS A 180 22.55 0.86 -18.37
CA HIS A 180 23.05 2.22 -18.11
C HIS A 180 21.93 3.25 -17.97
N ALA A 181 20.71 2.94 -18.41
CA ALA A 181 19.54 3.79 -18.21
C ALA A 181 19.00 3.72 -16.76
N MET A 182 19.49 2.80 -15.92
CA MET A 182 19.04 2.63 -14.52
C MET A 182 19.60 3.72 -13.59
N THR A 183 19.26 4.97 -13.89
CA THR A 183 19.68 6.15 -13.14
C THR A 183 18.48 7.01 -12.76
N PRO A 184 18.57 7.82 -11.68
CA PRO A 184 17.46 8.69 -11.27
C PRO A 184 17.05 9.74 -12.31
N THR A 185 18.01 10.23 -13.10
CA THR A 185 17.81 11.34 -14.03
C THR A 185 17.26 10.91 -15.38
N HIS A 186 17.36 9.62 -15.73
CA HIS A 186 16.79 9.11 -16.97
C HIS A 186 15.28 9.39 -17.02
N ARG A 187 14.82 9.96 -18.14
CA ARG A 187 13.42 10.33 -18.34
C ARG A 187 12.77 9.39 -19.35
N VAL A 188 11.53 9.03 -19.06
CA VAL A 188 10.73 8.14 -19.91
C VAL A 188 9.29 8.66 -20.01
N PRO A 189 8.59 8.36 -21.12
CA PRO A 189 7.16 8.60 -21.18
C PRO A 189 6.45 7.82 -20.07
N VAL A 190 5.49 8.45 -19.39
CA VAL A 190 4.72 7.79 -18.32
C VAL A 190 4.05 6.52 -18.86
N ALA A 191 3.59 6.54 -20.11
CA ALA A 191 3.03 5.35 -20.77
C ALA A 191 4.05 4.19 -20.84
N GLN A 192 5.31 4.49 -21.18
CA GLN A 192 6.37 3.47 -21.22
C GLN A 192 6.79 3.01 -19.82
N LEU A 193 6.75 3.89 -18.80
CA LEU A 193 6.96 3.47 -17.42
C LEU A 193 5.87 2.50 -16.95
N LEU A 194 4.60 2.78 -17.24
CA LEU A 194 3.49 1.88 -16.93
C LEU A 194 3.62 0.54 -17.66
N ALA A 195 4.04 0.56 -18.93
CA ALA A 195 4.31 -0.66 -19.69
C ALA A 195 5.49 -1.46 -19.10
N ALA A 196 6.56 -0.80 -18.65
CA ALA A 196 7.68 -1.46 -17.99
C ALA A 196 7.27 -2.12 -16.65
N LEU A 197 6.42 -1.44 -15.88
CA LEU A 197 5.84 -2.01 -14.65
C LEU A 197 4.90 -3.19 -14.97
N GLN A 198 4.16 -3.14 -16.08
CA GLN A 198 3.32 -4.25 -16.55
C GLN A 198 4.14 -5.47 -16.98
N ALA A 199 5.30 -5.23 -17.61
CA ALA A 199 6.20 -6.25 -18.11
C ALA A 199 6.95 -7.01 -16.99
N MET A 200 6.91 -6.53 -15.74
CA MET A 200 7.59 -7.21 -14.64
C MET A 200 6.97 -8.59 -14.38
N PRO A 201 7.75 -9.68 -14.35
CA PRO A 201 7.23 -11.02 -14.06
C PRO A 201 6.48 -11.09 -12.72
N ALA A 202 5.52 -12.01 -12.60
CA ALA A 202 4.59 -12.05 -11.47
C ALA A 202 5.30 -12.21 -10.11
N ARG A 203 6.23 -13.16 -9.99
CA ARG A 203 6.99 -13.43 -8.75
C ARG A 203 7.76 -12.21 -8.22
N PRO A 204 8.68 -11.58 -8.99
CA PRO A 204 9.40 -10.40 -8.51
C PRO A 204 8.49 -9.19 -8.28
N ARG A 205 7.41 -9.05 -9.07
CA ARG A 205 6.39 -8.02 -8.85
C ARG A 205 5.70 -8.19 -7.51
N GLU A 206 5.27 -9.40 -7.18
CA GLU A 206 4.59 -9.72 -5.91
C GLU A 206 5.52 -9.51 -4.71
N ALA A 207 6.79 -9.94 -4.81
CA ALA A 207 7.80 -9.70 -3.80
C ALA A 207 8.00 -8.19 -3.55
N ALA A 208 8.23 -7.41 -4.63
CA ALA A 208 8.40 -5.96 -4.52
C ALA A 208 7.16 -5.28 -3.96
N ALA A 209 5.97 -5.66 -4.45
CA ALA A 209 4.71 -5.06 -4.05
C ALA A 209 4.41 -5.33 -2.56
N SER A 210 4.73 -6.53 -2.05
CA SER A 210 4.64 -6.88 -0.64
C SER A 210 5.59 -6.04 0.22
N THR A 211 6.87 -5.94 -0.16
CA THR A 211 7.85 -5.07 0.51
C THR A 211 7.41 -3.61 0.54
N LEU A 212 6.81 -3.11 -0.54
CA LEU A 212 6.40 -1.71 -0.67
C LEU A 212 5.18 -1.33 0.16
N VAL A 213 4.44 -2.28 0.75
CA VAL A 213 3.40 -1.95 1.75
C VAL A 213 4.02 -1.14 2.91
N SER A 214 5.26 -1.46 3.28
CA SER A 214 6.02 -0.76 4.32
C SER A 214 6.25 0.73 4.04
N VAL A 215 6.23 1.15 2.77
CA VAL A 215 6.36 2.58 2.41
C VAL A 215 5.20 3.41 2.97
N LEU A 216 4.00 2.83 3.06
CA LEU A 216 2.81 3.51 3.57
C LEU A 216 2.63 3.36 5.09
N THR A 217 3.21 2.33 5.70
CA THR A 217 3.06 2.04 7.15
C THR A 217 4.18 2.63 8.00
N SER A 218 5.43 2.65 7.50
CA SER A 218 6.60 3.12 8.25
C SER A 218 7.56 4.01 7.43
N GLY A 219 7.23 4.28 6.16
CA GLY A 219 8.07 5.05 5.24
C GLY A 219 7.54 6.44 4.90
N ARG A 220 7.93 6.96 3.73
CA ARG A 220 7.58 8.31 3.25
C ARG A 220 6.07 8.54 3.05
N GLY A 221 5.24 7.49 3.08
CA GLY A 221 3.79 7.56 3.01
C GLY A 221 3.10 7.42 4.37
N GLU A 222 3.83 7.42 5.48
CA GLU A 222 3.25 7.30 6.83
C GLU A 222 2.07 8.29 7.02
N GLY A 223 1.02 7.82 7.68
CA GLY A 223 -0.22 8.58 7.88
C GLY A 223 -1.21 8.51 6.71
N THR A 224 -0.82 7.98 5.54
CA THR A 224 -1.71 7.84 4.38
C THR A 224 -2.37 6.46 4.24
N VAL A 225 -1.93 5.46 5.03
CA VAL A 225 -2.48 4.09 5.03
C VAL A 225 -4.00 4.03 5.25
N SER A 226 -4.57 4.96 6.03
CA SER A 226 -6.03 5.02 6.24
C SER A 226 -6.83 5.32 4.96
N LEU A 227 -6.19 5.91 3.96
CA LEU A 227 -6.80 6.33 2.69
C LEU A 227 -6.39 5.42 1.54
N TYR A 228 -5.10 5.14 1.39
CA TYR A 228 -4.60 4.24 0.36
C TYR A 228 -4.83 2.77 0.68
N GLY A 229 -5.02 2.42 1.96
CA GLY A 229 -4.91 1.05 2.42
C GLY A 229 -3.51 0.50 2.14
N SER A 230 -3.45 -0.80 1.92
CA SER A 230 -2.31 -1.51 1.31
C SER A 230 -2.53 -1.79 -0.19
N VAL A 231 -3.54 -1.15 -0.78
CA VAL A 231 -3.86 -1.29 -2.20
C VAL A 231 -2.79 -0.63 -3.04
N LEU A 232 -2.31 0.56 -2.69
CA LEU A 232 -1.19 1.19 -3.37
C LEU A 232 0.14 0.57 -2.89
N ARG A 233 0.89 -0.01 -3.82
CA ARG A 233 2.19 -0.66 -3.56
C ARG A 233 3.24 -0.05 -4.47
N ALA A 234 3.83 1.05 -4.03
CA ALA A 234 4.59 1.91 -4.92
C ALA A 234 5.90 2.44 -4.31
N LYS A 235 6.91 2.52 -5.16
CA LYS A 235 8.18 3.17 -4.85
C LYS A 235 8.02 4.68 -5.01
N THR A 236 8.33 5.41 -3.95
CA THR A 236 8.37 6.87 -3.98
C THR A 236 9.60 7.39 -4.73
N TRP A 237 9.46 8.54 -5.37
CA TRP A 237 10.54 9.25 -6.06
C TRP A 237 10.44 10.75 -5.83
N THR A 238 11.60 11.41 -5.72
CA THR A 238 11.74 12.87 -5.63
C THR A 238 12.91 13.28 -6.50
N MET A 239 12.76 14.33 -7.29
CA MET A 239 13.80 14.92 -8.12
C MET A 239 13.77 16.45 -8.02
N PRO A 240 14.89 17.15 -8.24
CA PRO A 240 14.87 18.59 -8.45
C PRO A 240 13.94 18.97 -9.61
N ASP A 241 13.21 20.08 -9.46
CA ASP A 241 12.36 20.61 -10.53
C ASP A 241 13.21 21.45 -11.49
N ALA A 242 13.45 20.92 -12.69
CA ALA A 242 14.24 21.63 -13.71
C ALA A 242 13.60 22.96 -14.15
N ALA A 243 12.28 23.10 -14.06
CA ALA A 243 11.58 24.32 -14.41
C ALA A 243 11.58 25.36 -13.29
N ARG A 244 11.88 24.95 -12.05
CA ARG A 244 11.83 25.81 -10.85
C ARG A 244 13.02 25.49 -9.94
N PRO A 245 14.15 26.19 -10.11
CA PRO A 245 15.33 26.01 -9.27
C PRO A 245 14.99 26.10 -7.77
N GLY A 246 15.51 25.15 -6.98
CA GLY A 246 15.22 25.04 -5.54
C GLY A 246 13.90 24.35 -5.20
N ALA A 247 13.01 24.10 -6.18
CA ALA A 247 11.83 23.28 -5.98
C ALA A 247 12.12 21.80 -6.30
N SER A 248 11.18 20.93 -5.90
CA SER A 248 11.21 19.52 -6.23
C SER A 248 9.94 19.10 -6.95
N VAL A 249 10.04 18.03 -7.72
CA VAL A 249 8.92 17.22 -8.19
C VAL A 249 9.03 15.83 -7.60
N GLY A 250 7.90 15.17 -7.42
CA GLY A 250 7.90 13.86 -6.80
C GLY A 250 6.59 13.12 -6.96
N GLY A 251 6.56 11.92 -6.40
CA GLY A 251 5.39 11.06 -6.40
C GLY A 251 5.76 9.62 -6.13
N ALA A 252 5.08 8.69 -6.80
CA ALA A 252 5.35 7.26 -6.69
C ALA A 252 5.01 6.52 -7.98
N ALA A 253 5.58 5.33 -8.16
CA ALA A 253 5.19 4.41 -9.22
C ALA A 253 5.33 2.96 -8.75
N GLY A 254 4.48 2.06 -9.25
CA GLY A 254 4.42 0.68 -8.82
C GLY A 254 3.11 0.05 -9.27
N TRP A 255 2.46 -0.69 -8.38
CA TRP A 255 1.22 -1.40 -8.69
C TRP A 255 0.12 -1.12 -7.68
N LEU A 256 -1.11 -1.37 -8.09
CA LEU A 256 -2.19 -1.66 -7.16
C LEU A 256 -2.10 -3.13 -6.72
N ALA A 257 -2.81 -3.50 -5.65
CA ALA A 257 -2.83 -4.86 -5.14
C ALA A 257 -3.37 -5.89 -6.16
N ASP A 258 -4.17 -5.47 -7.15
CA ASP A 258 -4.59 -6.30 -8.28
C ASP A 258 -3.56 -6.42 -9.42
N GLY A 259 -2.38 -5.82 -9.25
CA GLY A 259 -1.31 -5.81 -10.25
C GLY A 259 -1.42 -4.70 -11.29
N THR A 260 -2.43 -3.82 -11.24
CA THR A 260 -2.54 -2.65 -12.15
C THR A 260 -1.33 -1.73 -11.97
N PRO A 261 -0.50 -1.47 -13.00
CA PRO A 261 0.57 -0.48 -12.93
C PRO A 261 0.03 0.93 -12.72
N VAL A 262 0.69 1.71 -11.85
CA VAL A 262 0.31 3.08 -11.53
C VAL A 262 1.50 4.02 -11.47
N TRP A 263 1.22 5.30 -11.73
CA TRP A 263 2.14 6.41 -11.56
C TRP A 263 1.42 7.61 -10.93
N LEU A 264 2.09 8.27 -10.00
CA LEU A 264 1.69 9.51 -9.36
C LEU A 264 2.83 10.51 -9.54
N GLY A 265 2.48 11.73 -9.93
CA GLY A 265 3.41 12.86 -10.03
C GLY A 265 2.78 14.17 -9.60
N GLY A 266 3.59 15.04 -9.01
CA GLY A 266 3.16 16.38 -8.61
C GLY A 266 4.32 17.28 -8.19
N SER A 267 3.99 18.51 -7.83
CA SER A 267 4.95 19.47 -7.28
C SER A 267 5.26 19.16 -5.80
N GLY A 268 6.51 19.30 -5.41
CA GLY A 268 7.04 18.98 -4.09
C GLY A 268 7.67 17.59 -3.99
N GLY A 269 8.25 17.28 -2.83
CA GLY A 269 8.80 15.96 -2.57
C GLY A 269 7.72 14.87 -2.47
N SER A 270 8.10 13.62 -2.72
CA SER A 270 7.20 12.45 -2.70
C SER A 270 6.25 12.38 -1.50
N ALA A 271 6.74 12.57 -0.27
CA ALA A 271 5.89 12.50 0.93
C ALA A 271 4.73 13.50 0.89
N ARG A 272 4.99 14.75 0.48
CA ARG A 272 3.96 15.78 0.29
C ARG A 272 2.99 15.39 -0.82
N VAL A 273 3.50 14.94 -1.96
CA VAL A 273 2.67 14.52 -3.10
C VAL A 273 1.76 13.36 -2.72
N LEU A 274 2.28 12.33 -2.04
CA LEU A 274 1.48 11.19 -1.57
C LEU A 274 0.39 11.64 -0.60
N ALA A 275 0.72 12.48 0.39
CA ALA A 275 -0.25 12.97 1.36
C ALA A 275 -1.36 13.80 0.68
N SER A 276 -1.00 14.71 -0.23
CA SER A 276 -1.97 15.55 -0.94
C SER A 276 -2.86 14.76 -1.90
N ALA A 277 -2.33 13.68 -2.49
CA ALA A 277 -3.06 12.84 -3.43
C ALA A 277 -3.97 11.81 -2.74
N ALA A 278 -3.67 11.41 -1.50
CA ALA A 278 -4.39 10.36 -0.78
C ALA A 278 -5.92 10.56 -0.73
N PRO A 279 -6.46 11.72 -0.28
CA PRO A 279 -7.91 11.90 -0.24
C PRO A 279 -8.55 12.00 -1.63
N ARG A 280 -7.76 12.31 -2.67
CA ARG A 280 -8.23 12.44 -4.05
C ARG A 280 -8.29 11.08 -4.75
N ILE A 281 -7.30 10.22 -4.53
CA ILE A 281 -7.19 8.91 -5.21
C ILE A 281 -7.96 7.81 -4.47
N ALA A 282 -8.16 7.93 -3.14
CA ALA A 282 -8.84 6.90 -2.34
C ALA A 282 -10.17 6.37 -2.93
N PRO A 283 -11.06 7.18 -3.53
CA PRO A 283 -12.29 6.67 -4.16
C PRO A 283 -12.05 5.78 -5.39
N LEU A 284 -10.95 5.96 -6.12
CA LEU A 284 -10.55 5.07 -7.20
C LEU A 284 -10.05 3.74 -6.64
N LEU A 285 -9.24 3.77 -5.58
CA LEU A 285 -8.70 2.56 -4.95
C LEU A 285 -9.75 1.74 -4.23
N ALA A 286 -10.79 2.36 -3.69
CA ALA A 286 -11.91 1.66 -3.06
C ALA A 286 -12.72 0.78 -4.04
N GLN A 287 -12.49 0.92 -5.35
CA GLN A 287 -13.10 0.10 -6.40
C GLN A 287 -12.19 -1.04 -6.87
N VAL A 288 -10.95 -1.11 -6.36
CA VAL A 288 -10.02 -2.20 -6.67
C VAL A 288 -10.45 -3.42 -5.88
N THR A 289 -10.73 -4.51 -6.60
CA THR A 289 -10.88 -5.84 -6.00
C THR A 289 -9.53 -6.51 -6.04
N VAL A 290 -9.03 -6.93 -4.89
CA VAL A 290 -7.80 -7.70 -4.82
C VAL A 290 -8.14 -9.14 -5.21
N PRO A 291 -7.47 -9.73 -6.21
CA PRO A 291 -7.63 -11.14 -6.51
C PRO A 291 -7.35 -11.94 -5.25
N ASP A 292 -8.15 -12.97 -4.99
CA ASP A 292 -7.81 -13.91 -3.94
C ASP A 292 -6.47 -14.54 -4.31
N ASP A 293 -5.51 -14.38 -3.41
CA ASP A 293 -4.16 -14.89 -3.59
C ASP A 293 -4.16 -16.42 -3.50
N GLY A 294 -3.07 -17.04 -3.95
CA GLY A 294 -2.84 -18.47 -3.70
C GLY A 294 -2.69 -18.83 -2.22
N ALA A 295 -2.88 -17.88 -1.29
CA ALA A 295 -2.92 -18.18 0.13
C ALA A 295 -4.10 -19.09 0.39
N CYS A 296 -3.75 -20.28 0.87
CA CYS A 296 -4.69 -21.35 1.07
C CYS A 296 -5.18 -21.28 2.52
N MET A 297 -6.39 -20.76 2.72
CA MET A 297 -7.11 -20.85 4.00
C MET A 297 -8.02 -22.07 3.96
N ILE A 298 -7.80 -23.02 4.86
CA ILE A 298 -8.67 -24.17 5.08
C ILE A 298 -9.48 -23.90 6.36
N VAL A 299 -10.80 -24.02 6.27
CA VAL A 299 -11.69 -23.77 7.40
C VAL A 299 -12.55 -24.99 7.67
N ASP A 300 -12.46 -25.53 8.88
CA ASP A 300 -13.39 -26.54 9.37
C ASP A 300 -14.67 -25.84 9.86
N LEU A 301 -15.67 -25.74 8.97
CA LEU A 301 -16.92 -25.07 9.30
C LEU A 301 -17.70 -25.87 10.33
N PHE A 302 -18.32 -25.16 11.28
CA PHE A 302 -19.13 -25.76 12.33
C PHE A 302 -18.40 -26.75 13.24
N SER A 303 -17.08 -26.60 13.46
CA SER A 303 -16.26 -27.56 14.23
C SER A 303 -16.80 -27.89 15.63
N ARG A 304 -17.59 -27.00 16.24
CA ARG A 304 -18.23 -27.18 17.55
C ARG A 304 -19.61 -27.85 17.50
N TYR A 305 -20.19 -28.03 16.32
CA TYR A 305 -21.55 -28.51 16.11
C TYR A 305 -21.54 -29.73 15.17
N PRO A 306 -21.60 -30.96 15.70
CA PRO A 306 -21.63 -32.15 14.88
C PRO A 306 -22.76 -32.10 13.84
N ILE A 307 -22.39 -32.29 12.58
CA ILE A 307 -23.32 -32.30 11.45
C ILE A 307 -24.00 -33.66 11.40
N ARG A 308 -25.33 -33.65 11.32
CA ARG A 308 -26.16 -34.85 11.12
C ARG A 308 -26.36 -35.12 9.64
N GLU A 309 -26.75 -34.09 8.88
CA GLU A 309 -27.07 -34.20 7.46
C GLU A 309 -26.85 -32.87 6.72
N VAL A 310 -26.64 -32.94 5.41
CA VAL A 310 -26.62 -31.79 4.52
C VAL A 310 -27.60 -32.05 3.38
N LEU A 311 -28.58 -31.15 3.25
CA LEU A 311 -29.66 -31.26 2.28
C LEU A 311 -29.58 -30.14 1.24
N GLY A 312 -30.03 -30.40 0.02
CA GLY A 312 -30.28 -29.35 -0.96
C GLY A 312 -31.42 -28.42 -0.51
N ASP A 313 -31.40 -27.15 -0.93
CA ASP A 313 -32.43 -26.19 -0.48
C ASP A 313 -33.87 -26.58 -0.91
N LYS A 314 -34.02 -27.21 -2.09
CA LYS A 314 -35.32 -27.51 -2.71
C LYS A 314 -35.86 -28.92 -2.44
N GLY A 315 -35.28 -29.69 -1.51
CA GLY A 315 -35.81 -31.03 -1.22
C GLY A 315 -35.08 -31.74 -0.07
N PRO A 316 -35.63 -32.88 0.38
CA PRO A 316 -35.06 -33.68 1.46
C PRO A 316 -33.87 -34.56 1.02
N ALA A 317 -33.40 -34.40 -0.22
CA ALA A 317 -32.32 -35.24 -0.74
C ALA A 317 -30.99 -34.88 -0.06
N GLU A 318 -30.34 -35.88 0.53
CA GLU A 318 -28.98 -35.75 1.02
C GLU A 318 -28.03 -35.43 -0.13
N VAL A 319 -27.10 -34.52 0.15
CA VAL A 319 -26.09 -34.09 -0.81
C VAL A 319 -24.93 -35.09 -0.75
N PRO A 320 -24.44 -35.59 -1.91
CA PRO A 320 -23.29 -36.46 -1.93
C PRO A 320 -22.02 -35.72 -1.52
N ASP A 321 -21.03 -36.46 -1.02
CA ASP A 321 -19.70 -35.94 -0.70
C ASP A 321 -19.07 -35.32 -1.96
N GLY A 322 -18.36 -34.19 -1.80
CA GLY A 322 -17.77 -33.43 -2.90
C GLY A 322 -18.01 -31.92 -2.82
N PRO A 323 -17.66 -31.17 -3.88
CA PRO A 323 -17.79 -29.72 -3.90
C PRO A 323 -19.25 -29.29 -3.90
N LEU A 324 -19.59 -28.38 -2.99
CA LEU A 324 -20.91 -27.80 -2.84
C LEU A 324 -21.11 -26.65 -3.83
N ASN A 325 -22.11 -26.76 -4.71
CA ASN A 325 -22.45 -25.73 -5.69
C ASN A 325 -23.96 -25.42 -5.63
N GLY A 326 -24.32 -24.29 -5.02
CA GLY A 326 -25.69 -23.86 -4.83
C GLY A 326 -26.03 -23.49 -3.39
N GLU A 327 -27.28 -23.72 -3.02
CA GLU A 327 -27.83 -23.43 -1.69
C GLU A 327 -28.17 -24.74 -0.95
N PHE A 328 -27.78 -24.80 0.31
CA PHE A 328 -27.82 -25.99 1.14
C PHE A 328 -28.33 -25.69 2.55
N ARG A 329 -28.84 -26.72 3.19
CA ARG A 329 -29.25 -26.72 4.60
C ARG A 329 -28.44 -27.75 5.37
N VAL A 330 -27.68 -27.28 6.36
CA VAL A 330 -26.89 -28.13 7.26
C VAL A 330 -27.70 -28.37 8.52
N GLY A 331 -28.05 -29.63 8.78
CA GLY A 331 -28.75 -30.06 9.98
C GLY A 331 -27.75 -30.57 11.01
N PHE A 332 -27.85 -30.08 12.24
CA PHE A 332 -26.97 -30.48 13.34
C PHE A 332 -27.62 -31.56 14.21
N THR A 333 -26.80 -32.30 14.96
CA THR A 333 -27.28 -33.33 15.90
C THR A 333 -28.17 -32.78 17.01
N ASN A 334 -28.00 -31.49 17.36
CA ASN A 334 -28.85 -30.79 18.33
C ASN A 334 -30.21 -30.32 17.75
N GLY A 335 -30.53 -30.67 16.51
CA GLY A 335 -31.79 -30.31 15.83
C GLY A 335 -31.82 -28.93 15.19
N ASN A 336 -30.77 -28.11 15.36
CA ASN A 336 -30.66 -26.81 14.70
C ASN A 336 -30.30 -26.96 13.21
N TRP A 337 -30.58 -25.90 12.46
CA TRP A 337 -30.30 -25.82 11.03
C TRP A 337 -29.56 -24.53 10.67
N ALA A 338 -28.61 -24.62 9.75
CA ALA A 338 -27.95 -23.47 9.14
C ALA A 338 -28.13 -23.49 7.61
N ARG A 339 -28.24 -22.31 7.01
CA ARG A 339 -28.20 -22.13 5.56
C ARG A 339 -26.76 -21.87 5.11
N VAL A 340 -26.38 -22.53 4.03
CA VAL A 340 -25.04 -22.50 3.44
C VAL A 340 -25.19 -22.23 1.96
N THR A 341 -24.35 -21.35 1.41
CA THR A 341 -24.28 -21.15 -0.04
C THR A 341 -22.84 -21.22 -0.51
N SER A 342 -22.62 -21.89 -1.63
CA SER A 342 -21.28 -22.10 -2.18
C SER A 342 -21.31 -22.12 -3.71
N ARG A 343 -20.21 -21.68 -4.30
CA ARG A 343 -19.86 -21.77 -5.73
C ARG A 343 -18.70 -22.74 -5.95
N GLY A 344 -18.59 -23.77 -5.11
CA GLY A 344 -17.53 -24.79 -5.17
C GLY A 344 -16.37 -24.56 -4.21
N GLU A 345 -16.36 -23.48 -3.44
CA GLU A 345 -15.33 -23.21 -2.43
C GLU A 345 -15.53 -23.99 -1.12
N LEU A 346 -16.73 -24.55 -0.91
CA LEU A 346 -17.03 -25.45 0.20
C LEU A 346 -17.10 -26.89 -0.29
N GLN A 347 -16.62 -27.81 0.53
CA GLN A 347 -16.63 -29.24 0.26
C GLN A 347 -17.35 -29.97 1.39
N LEU A 348 -18.25 -30.87 1.03
CA LEU A 348 -18.81 -31.86 1.93
C LEU A 348 -17.90 -33.09 1.91
N ASP A 349 -17.50 -33.55 3.07
CA ASP A 349 -16.58 -34.68 3.22
C ASP A 349 -16.90 -35.47 4.49
N ARG A 350 -16.18 -36.57 4.70
CA ARG A 350 -16.21 -37.35 5.93
C ARG A 350 -14.83 -37.40 6.54
N ASN A 351 -14.76 -37.15 7.84
CA ASN A 351 -13.51 -37.31 8.57
C ASN A 351 -13.13 -38.80 8.72
N ALA A 352 -11.97 -39.07 9.31
CA ALA A 352 -11.48 -40.44 9.52
C ALA A 352 -12.42 -41.33 10.34
N ALA A 353 -13.31 -40.75 11.16
CA ALA A 353 -14.32 -41.46 11.93
C ALA A 353 -15.66 -41.62 11.17
N GLY A 354 -15.72 -41.22 9.90
CA GLY A 354 -16.92 -41.27 9.05
C GLY A 354 -17.94 -40.16 9.31
N ALA A 355 -17.64 -39.21 10.21
CA ALA A 355 -18.55 -38.11 10.54
C ALA A 355 -18.52 -37.03 9.45
N VAL A 356 -19.70 -36.51 9.12
CA VAL A 356 -19.90 -35.47 8.09
C VAL A 356 -19.20 -34.17 8.51
N GLN A 357 -18.43 -33.60 7.61
CA GLN A 357 -17.75 -32.31 7.77
C GLN A 357 -17.98 -31.41 6.56
N VAL A 358 -18.03 -30.10 6.80
CA VAL A 358 -18.01 -29.10 5.73
C VAL A 358 -16.70 -28.32 5.84
N VAL A 359 -15.88 -28.41 4.80
CA VAL A 359 -14.56 -27.76 4.75
C VAL A 359 -14.60 -26.64 3.73
N GLY A 360 -14.22 -25.44 4.13
CA GLY A 360 -14.04 -24.30 3.24
C GLY A 360 -12.60 -24.16 2.77
N ARG A 361 -12.39 -23.90 1.48
CA ARG A 361 -11.08 -23.52 0.92
C ARG A 361 -11.19 -22.11 0.33
N PHE A 362 -10.53 -21.16 0.96
CA PHE A 362 -10.64 -19.74 0.62
C PHE A 362 -9.26 -19.13 0.33
N GLY A 363 -9.25 -18.05 -0.45
CA GLY A 363 -8.15 -17.09 -0.42
C GLY A 363 -8.14 -16.34 0.92
N MET A 364 -7.00 -15.70 1.24
CA MET A 364 -6.88 -14.99 2.52
C MET A 364 -7.91 -13.86 2.65
N ASN A 365 -8.17 -13.10 1.59
CA ASN A 365 -9.09 -11.97 1.65
C ASN A 365 -10.57 -12.40 1.69
N ASP A 366 -10.96 -13.46 0.99
CA ASP A 366 -12.29 -14.06 1.13
C ASP A 366 -12.53 -14.57 2.56
N TYR A 367 -11.56 -15.28 3.15
CA TYR A 367 -11.61 -15.72 4.55
C TYR A 367 -11.80 -14.52 5.51
N VAL A 368 -10.94 -13.50 5.39
CA VAL A 368 -11.01 -12.31 6.25
C VAL A 368 -12.35 -11.58 6.10
N ALA A 369 -12.87 -11.46 4.88
CA ALA A 369 -14.17 -10.85 4.64
C ALA A 369 -15.31 -11.60 5.32
N ARG A 370 -15.28 -12.95 5.30
CA ARG A 370 -16.25 -13.79 6.01
C ARG A 370 -16.18 -13.59 7.52
N VAL A 371 -14.98 -13.50 8.11
CA VAL A 371 -14.80 -13.21 9.54
C VAL A 371 -15.33 -11.81 9.90
N VAL A 372 -14.98 -10.79 9.11
CA VAL A 372 -15.41 -9.40 9.35
C VAL A 372 -16.93 -9.28 9.38
N GLU A 373 -17.61 -9.93 8.43
CA GLU A 373 -19.07 -9.91 8.38
C GLU A 373 -19.72 -10.74 9.49
N ARG A 374 -19.10 -11.86 9.87
CA ARG A 374 -19.62 -12.76 10.90
C ARG A 374 -19.47 -12.19 12.30
N GLU A 375 -18.38 -11.48 12.57
CA GLU A 375 -18.00 -11.10 13.93
C GLU A 375 -18.09 -9.59 14.20
N GLY A 376 -18.20 -8.79 13.16
CA GLY A 376 -18.37 -7.35 13.22
C GLY A 376 -19.63 -6.86 12.53
N ASP A 377 -19.53 -5.67 11.95
CA ASP A 377 -20.59 -5.02 11.17
C ASP A 377 -19.93 -4.03 10.18
N THR A 378 -20.33 -4.09 8.91
CA THR A 378 -19.72 -3.29 7.84
C THR A 378 -20.29 -1.87 7.73
N ALA A 379 -21.28 -1.50 8.54
CA ALA A 379 -21.83 -0.13 8.57
C ALA A 379 -20.83 0.91 9.12
N GLN A 380 -19.73 0.47 9.73
CA GLN A 380 -18.61 1.31 10.14
C GLN A 380 -17.34 0.88 9.38
N PRO A 381 -17.04 1.48 8.20
CA PRO A 381 -15.97 0.99 7.32
C PRO A 381 -14.58 0.94 7.97
N GLU A 382 -14.21 1.94 8.78
CA GLU A 382 -12.90 1.97 9.44
C GLU A 382 -12.79 0.92 10.56
N ALA A 383 -13.89 0.64 11.27
CA ALA A 383 -13.92 -0.46 12.25
C ALA A 383 -13.83 -1.82 11.55
N ALA A 384 -14.51 -1.99 10.42
CA ALA A 384 -14.43 -3.20 9.61
C ALA A 384 -13.01 -3.44 9.07
N LYS A 385 -12.30 -2.39 8.63
CA LYS A 385 -10.87 -2.48 8.27
C LYS A 385 -9.99 -2.87 9.45
N ALA A 386 -10.20 -2.30 10.64
CA ALA A 386 -9.45 -2.68 11.83
C ALA A 386 -9.66 -4.16 12.19
N LEU A 387 -10.90 -4.64 12.13
CA LEU A 387 -11.23 -6.05 12.31
C LEU A 387 -10.59 -6.93 11.22
N ALA A 388 -10.53 -6.48 9.97
CA ALA A 388 -9.88 -7.21 8.89
C ALA A 388 -8.38 -7.43 9.16
N VAL A 389 -7.66 -6.39 9.60
CA VAL A 389 -6.26 -6.50 10.00
C VAL A 389 -6.08 -7.44 11.18
N ALA A 390 -6.92 -7.30 12.22
CA ALA A 390 -6.86 -8.17 13.39
C ALA A 390 -7.14 -9.64 13.03
N ALA A 391 -8.14 -9.89 12.17
CA ALA A 391 -8.52 -11.21 11.75
C ALA A 391 -7.43 -11.90 10.91
N ARG A 392 -6.84 -11.16 9.96
CA ARG A 392 -5.71 -11.67 9.16
C ARG A 392 -4.51 -11.98 10.03
N THR A 393 -4.18 -11.07 10.96
CA THR A 393 -3.09 -11.27 11.91
C THR A 393 -3.33 -12.52 12.76
N TYR A 394 -4.57 -12.74 13.20
CA TYR A 394 -4.91 -13.92 14.01
C TYR A 394 -4.66 -15.20 13.22
N ALA A 395 -5.17 -15.28 11.98
CA ALA A 395 -4.99 -16.44 11.11
C ALA A 395 -3.50 -16.76 10.86
N VAL A 396 -2.68 -15.73 10.59
CA VAL A 396 -1.23 -15.90 10.39
C VAL A 396 -0.51 -16.35 11.67
N GLN A 397 -0.93 -15.86 12.84
CA GLN A 397 -0.29 -16.19 14.12
C GLN A 397 -0.73 -17.54 14.72
N HIS A 398 -1.98 -17.95 14.50
CA HIS A 398 -2.60 -19.08 15.21
C HIS A 398 -3.08 -20.20 14.28
N GLY A 399 -3.13 -19.99 12.96
CA GLY A 399 -3.51 -21.01 12.01
C GLY A 399 -2.50 -22.16 11.99
N ALA A 400 -2.99 -23.40 12.03
CA ALA A 400 -2.13 -24.57 11.84
C ALA A 400 -1.60 -24.58 10.40
N HIS A 401 -0.33 -24.92 10.20
CA HIS A 401 0.23 -25.06 8.87
C HIS A 401 -0.07 -26.45 8.32
N ASP A 402 -0.80 -26.51 7.22
CA ASP A 402 -1.27 -27.75 6.58
C ASP A 402 -0.91 -27.70 5.08
N HIS A 403 0.15 -28.41 4.66
CA HIS A 403 0.63 -28.42 3.27
C HIS A 403 0.83 -27.03 2.63
N GLY A 404 1.30 -26.05 3.42
CA GLY A 404 1.48 -24.66 2.96
C GLY A 404 0.23 -23.78 3.05
N CYS A 405 -0.88 -24.33 3.54
CA CYS A 405 -2.11 -23.63 3.87
C CYS A 405 -2.17 -23.29 5.37
N PHE A 406 -2.94 -22.26 5.74
CA PHE A 406 -3.37 -22.06 7.11
C PHE A 406 -4.71 -22.78 7.31
N ARG A 407 -4.79 -23.60 8.36
CA ARG A 407 -6.02 -24.28 8.76
C ARG A 407 -6.54 -23.70 10.07
N ILE A 408 -7.85 -23.41 10.12
CA ILE A 408 -8.51 -22.89 11.31
C ILE A 408 -9.91 -23.46 11.48
N ASP A 409 -10.32 -23.66 12.73
CA ASP A 409 -11.69 -24.03 13.08
C ASP A 409 -12.62 -22.82 13.02
N ASP A 410 -13.85 -22.99 12.50
CA ASP A 410 -14.94 -22.03 12.70
C ASP A 410 -15.52 -22.20 14.11
N SER A 411 -15.07 -21.36 15.05
CA SER A 411 -15.52 -21.44 16.45
C SER A 411 -15.44 -20.10 17.18
N SER A 412 -16.12 -20.01 18.32
CA SER A 412 -15.99 -18.87 19.24
C SER A 412 -14.68 -18.84 20.02
N SER A 413 -13.91 -19.93 20.04
CA SER A 413 -12.56 -19.98 20.62
C SER A 413 -11.46 -19.56 19.64
N THR A 414 -11.78 -19.53 18.35
CA THR A 414 -10.92 -19.11 17.25
C THR A 414 -11.57 -17.89 16.57
N GLN A 415 -11.95 -18.02 15.31
CA GLN A 415 -12.67 -17.00 14.56
C GLN A 415 -13.91 -17.64 13.96
N ARG A 416 -15.06 -16.99 14.08
CA ARG A 416 -16.27 -17.48 13.42
C ARG A 416 -16.26 -17.06 11.96
N VAL A 417 -16.50 -18.03 11.08
CA VAL A 417 -16.44 -17.85 9.63
C VAL A 417 -17.82 -17.98 9.03
N LEU A 418 -18.15 -17.10 8.09
CA LEU A 418 -19.44 -17.11 7.42
C LEU A 418 -19.51 -18.23 6.36
N PRO A 419 -20.50 -19.14 6.42
CA PRO A 419 -20.63 -20.26 5.48
C PRO A 419 -21.37 -19.87 4.18
N ARG A 420 -21.23 -18.61 3.77
CA ARG A 420 -21.76 -18.06 2.52
C ARG A 420 -20.84 -16.96 2.03
N MET A 421 -21.00 -16.58 0.76
CA MET A 421 -20.25 -15.44 0.23
C MET A 421 -20.39 -14.19 1.11
N PRO A 422 -19.27 -13.49 1.37
CA PRO A 422 -19.31 -12.22 2.06
C PRO A 422 -19.95 -11.14 1.17
N THR A 423 -20.53 -10.14 1.81
CA THR A 423 -21.02 -8.93 1.15
C THR A 423 -19.88 -8.13 0.55
N ALA A 424 -20.19 -7.34 -0.47
CA ALA A 424 -19.21 -6.43 -1.09
C ALA A 424 -18.58 -5.45 -0.10
N ALA A 425 -19.29 -5.07 0.98
CA ALA A 425 -18.74 -4.17 1.99
C ALA A 425 -17.67 -4.85 2.87
N ALA A 426 -17.88 -6.12 3.25
CA ALA A 426 -16.89 -6.90 3.97
C ALA A 426 -15.67 -7.21 3.09
N ARG A 427 -15.91 -7.59 1.82
CA ARG A 427 -14.85 -7.81 0.83
C ARG A 427 -13.99 -6.56 0.64
N ARG A 428 -14.58 -5.38 0.48
CA ARG A 428 -13.83 -4.11 0.40
C ARG A 428 -12.98 -3.81 1.63
N ALA A 429 -13.42 -4.19 2.83
CA ALA A 429 -12.62 -4.00 4.05
C ALA A 429 -11.40 -4.93 4.07
N ALA A 430 -11.57 -6.19 3.64
CA ALA A 430 -10.47 -7.14 3.47
C ALA A 430 -9.48 -6.66 2.41
N ASP A 431 -9.97 -6.31 1.21
CA ASP A 431 -9.18 -5.86 0.06
C ASP A 431 -8.37 -4.58 0.36
N LEU A 432 -8.99 -3.58 1.01
CA LEU A 432 -8.28 -2.34 1.38
C LEU A 432 -7.17 -2.56 2.41
N THR A 433 -7.20 -3.68 3.12
CA THR A 433 -6.22 -4.03 4.15
C THR A 433 -5.37 -5.24 3.75
N ASP A 434 -5.37 -5.60 2.48
CA ASP A 434 -4.64 -6.76 1.96
C ASP A 434 -3.18 -6.82 2.45
N ALA A 435 -2.70 -7.99 2.83
CA ALA A 435 -1.37 -8.21 3.42
C ALA A 435 -1.03 -7.41 4.71
N LEU A 436 -1.91 -6.55 5.23
CA LEU A 436 -1.66 -5.87 6.51
C LEU A 436 -1.85 -6.84 7.67
N VAL A 437 -0.78 -7.00 8.44
CA VAL A 437 -0.73 -7.75 9.69
C VAL A 437 -0.04 -6.93 10.78
N LEU A 438 -0.34 -7.21 12.04
CA LEU A 438 0.36 -6.63 13.17
C LEU A 438 1.57 -7.48 13.52
N ILE A 439 2.73 -6.85 13.70
CA ILE A 439 4.00 -7.49 14.04
C ILE A 439 4.36 -7.15 15.49
N GLY A 440 4.92 -8.11 16.23
CA GLY A 440 5.42 -7.90 17.59
C GLY A 440 4.36 -7.87 18.68
N VAL A 441 3.09 -8.17 18.35
CA VAL A 441 1.99 -8.27 19.33
C VAL A 441 1.16 -9.54 19.07
N PRO A 442 0.88 -10.38 20.08
CA PRO A 442 -0.07 -11.46 19.95
C PRO A 442 -1.48 -10.85 19.82
N VAL A 443 -2.13 -11.08 18.69
CA VAL A 443 -3.41 -10.42 18.41
C VAL A 443 -4.58 -11.20 19.00
N GLN A 444 -5.49 -10.47 19.62
CA GLN A 444 -6.81 -10.92 20.02
C GLN A 444 -7.83 -9.82 19.68
N TYR A 445 -9.11 -10.17 19.65
CA TYR A 445 -10.17 -9.17 19.60
C TYR A 445 -11.40 -9.64 20.38
N HIS A 446 -12.13 -8.68 20.92
CA HIS A 446 -13.34 -8.91 21.71
C HIS A 446 -14.39 -7.86 21.36
N HIS A 447 -15.65 -8.16 21.69
CA HIS A 447 -16.75 -7.25 21.41
C HIS A 447 -16.55 -5.86 22.06
N ASP A 448 -16.24 -5.82 23.35
CA ASP A 448 -16.17 -4.61 24.17
C ASP A 448 -14.86 -4.41 24.94
N LYS A 449 -14.15 -5.49 25.31
CA LYS A 449 -12.89 -5.46 26.08
C LYS A 449 -11.68 -5.06 25.24
N ALA A 450 -10.95 -4.04 25.70
CA ALA A 450 -9.66 -3.65 25.17
C ALA A 450 -8.55 -3.99 26.18
N ALA A 451 -7.44 -4.53 25.70
CA ALA A 451 -6.23 -4.79 26.47
C ALA A 451 -5.01 -4.72 25.52
N PRO A 452 -3.76 -4.69 26.01
CA PRO A 452 -2.59 -4.83 25.15
C PRO A 452 -2.71 -6.07 24.26
N GLY A 453 -2.51 -5.92 22.95
CA GLY A 453 -2.72 -7.00 21.96
C GLY A 453 -4.17 -7.35 21.66
N GLN A 454 -5.15 -6.79 22.38
CA GLN A 454 -6.58 -7.10 22.23
C GLN A 454 -7.40 -5.90 21.75
N MET A 455 -7.93 -6.00 20.52
CA MET A 455 -8.82 -4.99 19.94
C MET A 455 -10.25 -5.09 20.50
N SER A 456 -10.82 -3.95 20.93
CA SER A 456 -12.26 -3.83 21.23
C SER A 456 -13.03 -3.37 20.00
N TRP A 457 -14.01 -4.16 19.56
CA TRP A 457 -14.89 -3.80 18.44
C TRP A 457 -15.68 -2.51 18.70
N LEU A 458 -16.27 -2.36 19.89
CA LEU A 458 -17.00 -1.15 20.25
C LEU A 458 -16.10 0.09 20.32
N ALA A 459 -14.85 -0.06 20.75
CA ALA A 459 -13.88 1.05 20.70
C ALA A 459 -13.55 1.45 19.26
N ALA A 460 -13.35 0.48 18.37
CA ALA A 460 -13.11 0.74 16.95
C ALA A 460 -14.30 1.46 16.28
N LYS A 461 -15.54 1.06 16.58
CA LYS A 461 -16.75 1.77 16.11
C LYS A 461 -16.81 3.21 16.62
N ARG A 462 -16.50 3.46 17.89
CA ARG A 462 -16.47 4.82 18.46
C ARG A 462 -15.41 5.70 17.79
N GLY A 463 -14.19 5.19 17.62
CA GLY A 463 -13.10 5.89 16.92
C GLY A 463 -13.41 6.21 15.46
N SER A 464 -14.14 5.32 14.77
CA SER A 464 -14.59 5.55 13.39
C SER A 464 -15.54 6.75 13.28
N ARG A 465 -16.46 6.89 14.25
CA ARG A 465 -17.45 7.97 14.28
C ARG A 465 -16.84 9.32 14.67
N SER A 466 -15.89 9.35 15.59
CA SER A 466 -15.20 10.59 15.98
C SER A 466 -14.39 11.16 14.82
N THR A 467 -13.71 10.30 14.05
CA THR A 467 -12.95 10.68 12.84
C THR A 467 -13.85 11.24 11.73
N ARG A 468 -15.08 10.71 11.59
CA ARG A 468 -16.08 11.24 10.66
C ARG A 468 -16.62 12.61 11.10
N SER A 469 -16.81 12.83 12.41
CA SER A 469 -17.27 14.11 12.96
C SER A 469 -16.21 15.22 12.86
N SER A 470 -14.93 14.91 13.07
CA SER A 470 -13.84 15.88 12.93
C SER A 470 -13.64 16.32 11.47
N ARG A 471 -13.72 15.38 10.51
CA ARG A 471 -13.72 15.70 9.06
C ARG A 471 -14.93 16.55 8.64
N ALA A 472 -16.11 16.30 9.20
CA ALA A 472 -17.31 17.10 8.90
C ALA A 472 -17.27 18.52 9.49
N ARG A 473 -16.70 18.71 10.69
CA ARG A 473 -16.55 20.04 11.32
C ARG A 473 -15.48 20.89 10.65
N GLY A 474 -14.37 20.28 10.18
CA GLY A 474 -13.37 20.98 9.38
C GLY A 474 -13.89 21.50 8.03
N ARG A 475 -14.99 20.92 7.52
CA ARG A 475 -15.66 21.32 6.28
C ARG A 475 -16.67 22.48 6.46
N LYS A 476 -17.07 22.79 7.70
CA LYS A 476 -17.97 23.92 8.05
C LYS A 476 -17.22 25.16 8.56
N ARG A 477 -15.90 25.08 8.75
CA ARG A 477 -15.05 26.18 9.24
C ARG A 477 -14.04 26.68 8.21
N ARG A 478 -14.27 26.42 6.92
CA ARG A 478 -13.52 27.03 5.82
C ARG A 478 -14.48 27.81 4.94
#